data_AF-A0AA47ABA2-F1
#
_entry.id   AF-A0AA47ABA2-F1
#
_cell.length_a   1.000
_cell.length_b   1.000
_cell.length_c   1.000
_cell.angle_alpha   90.00
_cell.angle_beta   90.00
_cell.angle_gamma   90.00
#
_symmetry.space_group_name_H-M   'P 1'
#
loop_
_entity.id
_entity.type
_entity.pdbx_description
1 polymer ?
#
loop_
_entity_poly.entity_id
_entity_poly.type
_entity_poly.pdbx_seq_one_letter_code
_entity_poly.pdbx_strand_id
1 'polypeptide(L)' 'MSMPWDEDGGYAWERREAGYTWEQIGSELGCPAHVAQNLGERYHADVTAEMTRNQLSLFDISTET' A
#
# COMPACT_ATOMS: atom_id res chain seq x y z
N MET A 1 -8.71 -7.71 17.81
CA MET A 1 -8.50 -6.33 18.24
C MET A 1 -7.65 -5.70 17.17
N SER A 2 -8.23 -4.82 16.35
CA SER A 2 -7.44 -4.01 15.41
C SER A 2 -6.65 -2.99 16.23
N MET A 3 -5.36 -2.88 15.97
CA MET A 3 -4.51 -1.85 16.53
C MET A 3 -4.88 -0.51 15.89
N PRO A 4 -4.66 0.63 16.57
CA PRO A 4 -5.07 1.94 16.05
C PRO A 4 -4.42 2.32 14.72
N TRP A 5 -3.35 1.61 14.32
CA TRP A 5 -2.61 1.82 13.08
C TRP A 5 -2.85 0.77 12.00
N ASP A 6 -3.78 -0.19 12.19
CA ASP A 6 -4.06 -1.23 11.19
C ASP A 6 -4.58 -0.64 9.85
N GLU A 7 -5.20 0.54 9.89
CA GLU A 7 -5.68 1.27 8.70
C GLU A 7 -4.63 2.22 8.10
N ASP A 8 -3.50 2.42 8.78
CA ASP A 8 -2.44 3.37 8.38
C ASP A 8 -1.46 2.80 7.34
N GLY A 9 -1.75 1.65 6.75
CA GLY A 9 -0.91 1.04 5.71
C GLY A 9 -0.72 1.93 4.48
N GLY A 10 -1.75 2.68 4.11
CA GLY A 10 -1.66 3.68 3.03
C GLY A 10 -0.66 4.78 3.37
N TYR A 11 -0.78 5.38 4.56
CA TYR A 11 0.14 6.40 5.04
C TYR A 11 1.58 5.88 5.10
N ALA A 12 1.78 4.67 5.65
CA ALA A 12 3.11 4.07 5.73
C ALA A 12 3.76 3.88 4.35
N TRP A 13 2.97 3.46 3.36
CA TRP A 13 3.45 3.31 1.99
C TRP A 13 3.74 4.67 1.32
N GLU A 14 2.84 5.66 1.43
CA GLU A 14 3.05 7.00 0.87
C GLU A 14 4.31 7.69 1.42
N ARG A 15 4.57 7.56 2.72
CA ARG A 15 5.78 8.12 3.36
C ARG A 15 7.03 7.39 2.90
N ARG A 16 6.94 6.08 2.67
CA ARG A 16 8.04 5.29 2.11
C ARG A 16 8.41 5.75 0.71
N GLU A 17 7.41 5.98 -0.15
CA GLU A 17 7.59 6.53 -1.50
C GLU A 17 8.17 7.95 -1.48
N ALA A 18 7.82 8.74 -0.45
CA ALA A 18 8.43 10.06 -0.20
C ALA A 18 9.88 9.99 0.33
N GLY A 19 10.45 8.80 0.52
CA GLY A 19 11.84 8.58 0.91
C GLY A 19 12.10 8.46 2.42
N TYR A 20 11.06 8.38 3.25
CA TYR A 20 11.23 8.23 4.70
C TYR A 20 11.71 6.81 5.07
N THR A 21 12.42 6.70 6.18
CA THR A 21 12.79 5.40 6.74
C THR A 21 11.62 4.81 7.54
N TRP A 22 11.56 3.47 7.61
CA TRP A 22 10.53 2.78 8.41
C TRP A 22 10.58 3.15 9.90
N GLU A 23 11.75 3.56 10.41
CA GLU A 23 11.91 4.04 11.78
C GLU A 23 11.22 5.40 11.99
N GLN A 24 11.34 6.32 11.02
CA GLN A 24 10.64 7.61 11.08
C GLN A 24 9.14 7.41 10.97
N ILE A 25 8.71 6.59 10.01
CA ILE A 25 7.29 6.28 9.77
C ILE A 25 6.67 5.60 11.00
N GLY A 26 7.34 4.61 11.59
CA GLY A 26 6.89 3.97 12.82
C GLY A 26 6.81 4.93 13.99
N SER A 27 7.80 5.82 14.14
CA SER A 27 7.76 6.87 15.16
C SER A 27 6.58 7.84 14.99
N GLU A 28 6.16 8.15 13.76
CA GLU A 28 4.99 8.99 13.48
C GLU A 28 3.68 8.26 13.78
N LEU A 29 3.61 6.97 13.46
CA LEU A 29 2.44 6.11 13.70
C LEU A 29 2.34 5.58 15.14
N GLY A 30 3.36 5.81 15.96
CA GLY A 30 3.44 5.26 17.31
C GLY A 30 3.63 3.73 17.34
N CYS A 31 4.20 3.16 16.27
CA CYS A 31 4.44 1.72 16.15
C CYS A 31 5.92 1.41 15.87
N PRO A 32 6.38 0.18 16.14
CA PRO A 32 7.74 -0.23 15.78
C PRO A 32 7.96 -0.20 14.25
N ALA A 33 9.19 0.08 13.81
CA ALA A 33 9.54 0.16 12.39
C ALA A 33 9.14 -1.08 11.57
N HIS A 34 9.29 -2.28 12.14
CA HIS A 34 8.89 -3.52 11.46
C HIS A 34 7.36 -3.64 11.26
N VAL A 35 6.57 -3.02 12.14
CA VAL A 35 5.11 -2.97 12.00
C VAL A 35 4.74 -1.98 10.91
N ALA A 36 5.33 -0.78 10.90
CA ALA A 36 5.17 0.19 9.83
C ALA A 36 5.53 -0.38 8.44
N GLN A 37 6.64 -1.13 8.36
CA GLN A 37 7.02 -1.84 7.15
C GLN A 37 5.95 -2.85 6.73
N ASN A 38 5.50 -3.72 7.64
CA ASN A 38 4.52 -4.74 7.31
C ASN A 38 3.19 -4.13 6.82
N LEU A 39 2.74 -3.03 7.43
CA LEU A 39 1.54 -2.30 7.01
C LEU A 39 1.69 -1.72 5.60
N GLY A 40 2.80 -1.01 5.35
CA GLY A 40 3.06 -0.40 4.05
C GLY A 40 3.22 -1.45 2.93
N GLU A 41 3.92 -2.55 3.19
CA GLU A 41 4.11 -3.63 2.21
C GLU A 41 2.80 -4.37 1.91
N ARG A 42 1.95 -4.61 2.91
CA ARG A 42 0.63 -5.22 2.71
C ARG A 42 -0.27 -4.32 1.87
N TYR A 43 -0.34 -3.03 2.22
CA TYR A 43 -1.10 -2.05 1.45
C TYR A 43 -0.64 -1.98 0.00
N HIS A 44 0.68 -1.92 -0.23
CA HIS A 44 1.24 -1.92 -1.58
C HIS A 44 0.88 -3.20 -2.36
N ALA A 45 0.91 -4.36 -1.71
CA ALA A 45 0.53 -5.63 -2.33
C ALA A 45 -0.97 -5.67 -2.69
N ASP A 46 -1.84 -5.21 -1.79
CA ASP A 46 -3.28 -5.10 -2.04
C ASP A 46 -3.58 -4.14 -3.20
N VAL A 47 -3.00 -2.93 -3.20
CA VAL A 47 -3.16 -1.96 -4.29
C VAL A 47 -2.63 -2.50 -5.62
N THR A 48 -1.48 -3.18 -5.62
CA THR A 48 -0.91 -3.80 -6.83
C THR A 48 -1.82 -4.90 -7.36
N ALA A 49 -2.39 -5.73 -6.47
CA ALA A 49 -3.31 -6.78 -6.84
C ALA A 49 -4.63 -6.21 -7.40
N GLU A 50 -5.16 -5.15 -6.80
CA GLU A 50 -6.33 -4.43 -7.29
C GLU A 50 -6.08 -3.78 -8.65
N MET A 51 -4.94 -3.11 -8.83
CA MET A 51 -4.54 -2.56 -10.13
C MET A 51 -4.44 -3.67 -11.19
N THR A 52 -3.79 -4.78 -10.86
CA THR A 52 -3.66 -5.93 -11.78
C THR A 52 -5.03 -6.52 -12.14
N ARG A 53 -5.96 -6.63 -11.18
CA ARG A 53 -7.33 -7.10 -11.43
C ARG A 53 -8.13 -6.12 -12.29
N ASN A 54 -7.92 -4.82 -12.12
CA ASN A 54 -8.60 -3.75 -12.86
C ASN A 54 -7.86 -3.30 -14.13
N GLN A 55 -6.76 -3.95 -14.50
CA GLN A 55 -6.18 -3.77 -15.82
C GLN A 55 -7.12 -4.38 -16.87
N LEU A 56 -8.11 -3.59 -17.29
CA LEU A 56 -8.77 -3.78 -18.57
C LEU A 56 -7.70 -3.70 -19.65
N SER A 57 -7.53 -4.79 -20.40
CA SER A 57 -6.65 -4.79 -21.55
C SER A 57 -7.13 -3.73 -22.54
N LEU A 58 -6.34 -2.67 -22.73
CA LEU A 58 -6.62 -1.59 -23.68
C LEU A 58 -6.73 -2.10 -25.14
N PHE A 59 -6.33 -3.35 -25.40
CA PHE A 59 -6.39 -4.01 -26.70
C PHE A 59 -7.51 -5.05 -26.84
N ASP A 60 -8.31 -5.29 -25.79
CA ASP A 60 -9.45 -6.23 -25.84
C ASP A 60 -10.73 -5.61 -26.39
N ILE A 61 -10.65 -4.39 -26.94
CA ILE A 61 -11.70 -3.81 -27.79
C ILE A 61 -11.58 -4.42 -29.20
N SER A 62 -11.66 -5.75 -29.29
CA SER A 62 -11.88 -6.41 -30.57
C SER A 62 -13.34 -6.18 -30.95
N THR A 63 -13.55 -5.09 -31.69
CA THR A 63 -14.62 -4.84 -32.66
C THR A 63 -15.53 -6.04 -32.93
N GLU A 64 -16.70 -6.03 -32.33
CA GLU A 64 -17.87 -6.74 -32.84
C GLU A 64 -18.82 -5.70 -33.44
N THR A 65 -18.59 -5.30 -34.71
CA THR A 65 -19.64 -4.82 -35.62
C THR A 65 -19.18 -4.97 -37.06
#